data_AF-A0A1F5CFX8-F1
#
_entry.id   AF-A0A1F5CFX8-F1
#
_cell.length_a   1.000
_cell.length_b   1.000
_cell.length_c   1.000
_cell.angle_alpha   90.00
_cell.angle_beta   90.00
_cell.angle_gamma   90.00
#
_symmetry.space_group_name_H-M   'P 1'
#
loop_
_entity.id
_entity.type
_entity.pdbx_description
1 polymer ?
#
loop_
_entity_poly.entity_id
_entity_poly.type
_entity_poly.pdbx_seq_one_letter_code
_entity_poly.pdbx_strand_id
1 'polypeptide(L)'
;MNVIAGILIGIINNSWLAIIVAPLLWGIVWCVLQFIYKNKLNNYLDRAKEKNLPLKWKMSHTQSFYFIEYLTSSTTALIFSVLVKLIKDLI
;
A
#
# COMPACT_ATOMS: atom_id res chain seq x y z
N MET A 1 -5.85 3.60 -7.26
CA MET A 1 -6.46 2.39 -6.67
C MET A 1 -6.47 2.42 -5.14
N ASN A 2 -5.34 2.69 -4.46
CA ASN A 2 -5.28 2.66 -2.99
C ASN A 2 -6.20 3.68 -2.29
N VAL A 3 -6.38 4.88 -2.86
CA VAL A 3 -7.35 5.88 -2.37
C VAL A 3 -8.78 5.34 -2.42
N ILE A 4 -9.17 4.77 -3.57
CA ILE A 4 -10.51 4.19 -3.77
C ILE A 4 -10.74 3.04 -2.78
N ALA A 5 -9.74 2.17 -2.59
CA ALA A 5 -9.80 1.11 -1.60
C ALA A 5 -10.01 1.65 -0.18
N GLY A 6 -9.26 2.70 0.21
CA GLY A 6 -9.44 3.36 1.51
C GLY A 6 -10.84 3.94 1.70
N ILE A 7 -11.38 4.63 0.68
CA ILE A 7 -12.74 5.18 0.72
C ILE A 7 -13.77 4.08 0.90
N LEU A 8 -13.70 3.01 0.10
CA LEU A 8 -14.63 1.87 0.19
C LEU A 8 -14.57 1.21 1.58
N ILE A 9 -13.37 1.01 2.12
CA ILE A 9 -13.19 0.45 3.47
C ILE A 9 -13.88 1.33 4.51
N GLY A 10 -13.72 2.66 4.44
CA GLY A 10 -14.35 3.60 5.38
C GLY A 10 -15.88 3.66 5.27
N ILE A 11 -16.44 3.50 4.07
CA ILE A 11 -17.89 3.50 3.85
C ILE A 11 -18.52 2.21 4.42
N ILE A 12 -17.94 1.06 4.06
CA ILE A 12 -18.51 -0.27 4.30
C ILE A 12 -18.40 -0.66 5.78
N ASN A 13 -17.31 -0.30 6.46
CA ASN A 13 -17.05 -0.75 7.82
C ASN A 13 -17.52 0.26 8.87
N ASN A 14 -18.21 -0.23 9.90
CA ASN A 14 -18.61 0.58 11.05
C ASN A 14 -17.64 0.42 12.24
N SER A 15 -16.91 -0.69 12.30
CA SER A 15 -15.95 -0.97 13.38
C SER A 15 -14.60 -0.31 13.12
N TRP A 16 -14.07 0.40 14.13
CA TRP A 16 -12.72 0.96 14.10
C TRP A 16 -11.63 -0.08 13.85
N LEU A 17 -11.82 -1.29 14.38
CA LEU A 17 -10.86 -2.39 14.15
C LEU A 17 -10.81 -2.78 12.67
N ALA A 18 -11.96 -2.89 12.01
CA ALA A 18 -12.02 -3.21 10.59
C ALA A 18 -11.43 -2.09 9.72
N ILE A 19 -11.62 -0.83 10.12
CA ILE A 19 -11.05 0.35 9.44
C ILE A 19 -9.53 0.37 9.52
N ILE A 20 -8.93 -0.14 10.60
CA ILE A 20 -7.47 -0.20 10.74
C ILE A 20 -6.89 -1.45 10.07
N VAL A 21 -7.55 -2.60 10.20
CA VAL A 21 -7.02 -3.89 9.71
C VAL A 21 -7.18 -4.05 8.20
N ALA A 22 -8.31 -3.63 7.63
CA ALA A 22 -8.58 -3.82 6.20
C ALA A 22 -7.56 -3.09 5.28
N PRO A 23 -7.08 -1.87 5.58
CA PRO A 23 -6.01 -1.22 4.82
C PRO A 23 -4.68 -1.97 4.87
N LEU A 24 -4.35 -2.61 6.00
CA LEU A 24 -3.14 -3.44 6.11
C LEU A 24 -3.25 -4.66 5.19
N LEU A 25 -4.41 -5.33 5.20
CA LEU A 25 -4.69 -6.44 4.27
C LEU A 25 -4.67 -5.98 2.81
N TRP A 26 -5.18 -4.78 2.52
CA TRP A 26 -5.11 -4.18 1.17
C TRP A 26 -3.66 -3.98 0.72
N GLY A 27 -2.76 -3.59 1.63
CA GLY A 27 -1.32 -3.52 1.35
C GLY A 27 -0.76 -4.84 0.83
N ILE A 28 -1.17 -5.97 1.41
CA ILE A 28 -0.76 -7.32 0.97
C ILE A 28 -1.31 -7.61 -0.43
N VAL A 29 -2.61 -7.37 -0.65
CA VAL A 29 -3.26 -7.56 -1.96
C VAL A 29 -2.56 -6.73 -3.04
N TRP A 30 -2.21 -5.48 -2.73
CA TRP A 30 -1.49 -4.61 -3.64
C TRP A 30 -0.12 -5.18 -4.03
N CYS A 31 0.64 -5.70 -3.06
CA CYS A 31 1.92 -6.35 -3.34
C CYS A 31 1.76 -7.57 -4.25
N VAL A 32 0.71 -8.39 -4.05
CA VAL A 32 0.41 -9.54 -4.93
C VAL A 32 0.11 -9.06 -6.35
N LEU A 33 -0.67 -7.98 -6.52
CA LEU A 33 -0.91 -7.40 -7.84
C LEU A 33 0.39 -6.92 -8.50
N GLN A 34 1.27 -6.24 -7.76
CA GLN A 34 2.57 -5.82 -8.29
C GLN A 34 3.46 -7.02 -8.68
N PHE A 35 3.36 -8.15 -7.95
CA PHE A 35 4.02 -9.39 -8.30
C PHE A 35 3.50 -10.03 -9.58
N ILE A 36 2.19 -9.92 -9.85
CA ILE A 36 1.58 -10.44 -11.08
C ILE A 36 1.98 -9.58 -12.28
N TYR A 37 1.81 -8.26 -12.17
CA TYR A 37 1.99 -7.37 -13.32
C TYR A 37 3.45 -7.04 -13.64
N LYS A 38 4.39 -7.27 -12.70
CA LYS A 38 5.88 -7.16 -12.76
C LYS A 38 6.52 -5.91 -13.39
N ASN A 39 5.83 -5.13 -14.22
CA ASN A 39 6.34 -3.98 -14.94
C ASN A 39 6.99 -2.97 -14.01
N LYS A 40 6.32 -2.65 -12.89
CA LYS A 40 6.81 -1.68 -11.92
C LYS A 40 8.05 -2.18 -11.17
N LEU A 41 8.10 -3.48 -10.86
CA LEU A 41 9.25 -4.13 -10.24
C LEU A 41 10.44 -4.15 -11.20
N ASN A 42 10.25 -4.57 -12.45
CA ASN A 42 11.32 -4.61 -13.45
C ASN A 42 11.90 -3.21 -13.68
N ASN A 43 11.06 -2.21 -13.89
CA ASN A 43 11.48 -0.81 -14.02
C ASN A 43 12.20 -0.27 -12.77
N TYR A 44 11.92 -0.81 -11.58
CA TYR A 44 12.64 -0.45 -10.36
C TYR A 44 14.02 -1.12 -10.31
N LEU A 45 14.10 -2.40 -10.64
CA LEU A 45 15.34 -3.17 -10.66
C LEU A 45 16.31 -2.68 -11.73
N ASP A 46 15.82 -2.32 -12.92
CA ASP A 46 16.64 -1.78 -14.01
C ASP A 46 17.25 -0.45 -13.61
N ARG A 47 16.46 0.46 -13.02
CA ARG A 47 16.96 1.72 -12.46
C ARG A 47 17.95 1.52 -11.32
N ALA A 48 17.76 0.49 -10.50
CA ALA A 48 18.69 0.16 -9.41
C ALA A 48 20.04 -0.32 -9.94
N LYS A 49 20.03 -1.12 -11.01
CA LYS A 49 21.24 -1.58 -11.70
C LYS A 49 21.96 -0.43 -12.42
N GLU A 50 21.25 0.35 -13.23
CA GLU A 50 21.82 1.46 -13.98
C GLU A 50 22.49 2.51 -13.08
N LYS A 51 21.87 2.80 -11.94
CA LYS A 51 22.35 3.82 -11.00
C LYS A 51 23.26 3.27 -9.90
N ASN A 52 23.58 1.97 -9.92
CA ASN A 52 24.31 1.28 -8.86
C ASN A 52 23.80 1.66 -7.46
N LEU A 53 22.49 1.62 -7.26
CA LEU A 53 21.89 2.06 -6.00
C LEU A 53 22.37 1.14 -4.86
N PRO A 54 22.76 1.71 -3.71
CA PRO A 54 23.10 0.89 -2.56
C PRO A 54 21.88 0.12 -2.05
N LEU A 55 22.12 -1.03 -1.43
CA LEU A 55 21.08 -1.80 -0.75
C LEU A 55 20.46 -0.95 0.37
N LYS A 56 19.16 -0.69 0.28
CA LYS A 56 18.43 0.00 1.33
C LYS A 56 18.17 -0.97 2.47
N TRP A 57 18.47 -0.55 3.71
CA TRP A 57 18.19 -1.33 4.93
C TRP A 57 18.77 -2.75 4.94
N LYS A 58 19.91 -2.98 4.27
CA LYS A 58 20.51 -4.32 4.07
C LYS A 58 19.57 -5.34 3.38
N MET A 59 18.49 -4.86 2.76
CA MET A 59 17.54 -5.70 2.03
C MET A 59 17.88 -5.75 0.54
N SER A 60 17.50 -6.84 -0.12
CA SER A 60 17.54 -6.90 -1.59
C SER A 60 16.66 -5.81 -2.21
N HIS A 61 16.99 -5.37 -3.42
CA HIS A 61 16.17 -4.36 -4.13
C HIS A 61 14.71 -4.81 -4.30
N THR A 62 14.48 -6.10 -4.52
CA THR A 62 13.13 -6.69 -4.60
C THR A 62 12.37 -6.55 -3.28
N GLN A 63 13.00 -6.89 -2.15
CA GLN A 63 12.38 -6.73 -0.82
C GLN A 63 12.09 -5.26 -0.51
N SER A 64 13.04 -4.37 -0.81
CA SER A 64 12.87 -2.93 -0.63
C SER A 64 11.70 -2.38 -1.46
N PHE A 65 11.53 -2.86 -2.69
CA PHE A 65 10.41 -2.49 -3.55
C PHE A 65 9.06 -2.90 -2.92
N TYR A 66 8.91 -4.17 -2.54
CA TYR A 66 7.66 -4.65 -1.94
C TYR A 66 7.36 -3.99 -0.59
N PHE A 67 8.38 -3.72 0.20
CA PHE A 67 8.22 -3.00 1.46
C PHE A 67 7.66 -1.58 1.24
N ILE A 68 8.22 -0.85 0.28
CA ILE A 68 7.76 0.51 -0.07
C ILE A 68 6.34 0.46 -0.64
N GLU A 69 6.04 -0.47 -1.54
CA GLU A 69 4.70 -0.61 -2.12
C GLU A 69 3.66 -0.99 -1.06
N TYR A 70 4.00 -1.89 -0.13
CA TYR A 70 3.15 -2.26 0.99
C TYR A 70 2.84 -1.04 1.87
N LEU A 71 3.88 -0.33 2.33
CA LEU A 71 3.71 0.84 3.19
C LEU A 71 2.91 1.94 2.50
N THR A 72 3.24 2.24 1.25
CA THR A 72 2.55 3.29 0.49
C THR A 72 1.08 2.92 0.30
N SER A 73 0.78 1.67 -0.04
CA SER A 73 -0.59 1.21 -0.25
C SER A 73 -1.41 1.20 1.04
N SER A 74 -0.89 0.55 2.08
CA SER A 74 -1.57 0.41 3.37
C SER A 74 -1.79 1.75 4.06
N THR A 75 -0.78 2.62 4.09
CA THR A 75 -0.89 3.95 4.70
C THR A 75 -1.87 4.84 3.94
N THR A 76 -1.83 4.82 2.59
CA THR A 76 -2.79 5.59 1.78
C THR A 76 -4.22 5.09 2.05
N ALA A 77 -4.45 3.78 1.98
CA ALA A 77 -5.77 3.22 2.24
C ALA A 77 -6.25 3.53 3.68
N LEU A 78 -5.34 3.49 4.66
CA LEU A 78 -5.65 3.78 6.05
C LEU A 78 -6.11 5.23 6.24
N ILE A 79 -5.32 6.20 5.75
CA ILE A 79 -5.65 7.63 5.84
C ILE A 79 -7.06 7.89 5.29
N PHE A 80 -7.35 7.40 4.09
CA PHE A 80 -8.66 7.62 3.47
C PHE A 80 -9.79 6.88 4.19
N SER A 81 -9.56 5.66 4.70
CA SER A 81 -10.56 4.93 5.48
C SER A 81 -10.92 5.62 6.79
N VAL A 82 -9.92 6.17 7.49
CA VAL A 82 -10.11 6.93 8.73
C VAL A 82 -10.83 8.25 8.46
N LEU A 83 -10.41 9.00 7.43
CA LEU A 83 -11.07 10.25 7.04
C LEU A 83 -12.55 10.04 6.73
N VAL A 84 -12.88 9.00 5.96
CA VAL A 84 -14.28 8.69 5.62
C VAL A 84 -15.08 8.30 6.86
N LYS A 85 -14.51 7.50 7.78
CA LYS A 85 -15.19 7.17 9.04
C LYS A 85 -15.47 8.40 9.88
N LEU A 86 -14.49 9.31 10.02
CA LEU A 86 -14.65 10.54 10.78
C LEU A 86 -15.74 11.44 10.19
N ILE A 87 -15.81 11.56 8.86
CA ILE A 87 -16.87 12.31 8.18
C ILE A 87 -18.24 11.65 8.43
N LYS A 88 -18.31 10.32 8.33
CA LYS A 88 -19.54 9.56 8.55
C LYS A 88 -20.05 9.64 9.99
N ASP A 89 -19.15 9.76 10.96
CA ASP A 89 -19.53 9.93 12.37
C ASP A 89 -19.93 11.38 12.72
N LEU A 90 -19.61 12.36 11.86
CA LEU A 90 -19.95 13.77 12.04
C LEU A 90 -21.34 14.14 11.47
N ILE A 91 -21.82 13.39 10.49
CA ILE A 91 -23.10 13.59 9.78
C ILE A 91 -24.18 12.70 10.40
#